data_AF-V4J659-F1
#
_entry.id   AF-V4J659-F1
#
_cell.length_a   1.000
_cell.length_b   1.000
_cell.length_c   1.000
_cell.angle_alpha   90.00
_cell.angle_beta   90.00
_cell.angle_gamma   90.00
#
_symmetry.space_group_name_H-M   'P 1'
#
loop_
_entity.id
_entity.type
_entity.pdbx_description
1 polymer ?
#
loop_
_entity_poly.entity_id
_entity_poly.type
_entity_poly.pdbx_seq_one_letter_code
_entity_poly.pdbx_strand_id
1 'polypeptide(L)'
;MQLSQGLDIAGAFGELIRQAYRQHGEPVVVLVDEYDKPILDNLTQPEIGCEMRDGLRNLYSVIKGADAHVRFAFLTGVSKFSKVNLFSGLNNLLDITVSAEYSAICGYTEADLDQVFAPELDGLDRNSIRTWYNGYNWTGEAVYNPFDVLLLFKERKFRAWWFETATPTFLVEVLTERNTWLPRLGQLQADAAMLSAFDIDHINTEALLWQTGYLTIDREQQVFGEYLYQLRYPNREVYQSLTNSLLRAWSADAQAVLSLAAKRRLIAPISTEFAYNMTTVRIDRTRSVFMAP
;
A
#
# COMPACT_ATOMS: atom_id res chain seq x y z
N MET A 1 -13.60 -10.65 -30.16
CA MET A 1 -14.36 -9.38 -30.19
C MET A 1 -13.63 -8.38 -31.08
N GLN A 2 -14.36 -7.45 -31.69
CA GLN A 2 -13.79 -6.32 -32.43
C GLN A 2 -14.58 -5.08 -31.99
N LEU A 3 -13.86 -4.08 -31.49
CA LEU A 3 -14.48 -2.86 -30.97
C LEU A 3 -14.84 -1.90 -32.11
N SER A 4 -15.90 -1.12 -31.92
CA SER A 4 -16.33 -0.11 -32.89
C SER A 4 -15.28 0.98 -33.06
N GLN A 5 -15.00 1.37 -34.30
CA GLN A 5 -14.09 2.49 -34.59
C GLN A 5 -14.73 3.83 -34.19
N GLY A 6 -13.90 4.80 -33.81
CA GLY A 6 -14.34 6.15 -33.44
C GLY A 6 -14.86 6.30 -32.00
N LEU A 7 -14.77 5.25 -31.17
CA LEU A 7 -14.98 5.37 -29.72
C LEU A 7 -13.75 5.98 -29.04
N ASP A 8 -13.98 6.75 -27.98
CA ASP A 8 -12.96 7.14 -27.01
C ASP A 8 -12.62 5.96 -26.08
N ILE A 9 -11.64 6.13 -25.19
CA ILE A 9 -11.16 5.05 -24.30
C ILE A 9 -12.29 4.56 -23.38
N ALA A 10 -13.12 5.47 -22.86
CA ALA A 10 -14.26 5.12 -22.00
C ALA A 10 -15.36 4.38 -22.78
N GLY A 11 -15.73 4.87 -23.97
CA GLY A 11 -16.68 4.20 -24.86
C GLY A 11 -16.22 2.81 -25.30
N ALA A 12 -14.93 2.66 -25.61
CA ALA A 12 -14.31 1.40 -26.00
C ALA A 12 -14.32 0.37 -24.85
N PHE A 13 -13.98 0.79 -23.62
CA PHE A 13 -14.06 -0.06 -22.44
C PHE A 13 -15.51 -0.47 -22.11
N GLY A 14 -16.46 0.45 -22.24
CA GLY A 14 -17.88 0.16 -22.01
C GLY A 14 -18.45 -0.82 -23.05
N GLU A 15 -17.97 -0.76 -24.29
CA GLU A 15 -18.35 -1.73 -25.32
C GLU A 15 -17.67 -3.09 -25.09
N LEU A 16 -16.43 -3.13 -24.61
CA LEU A 16 -15.76 -4.38 -24.21
C LEU A 16 -16.56 -5.13 -23.14
N ILE A 17 -17.02 -4.43 -22.09
CA ILE A 17 -17.86 -5.03 -21.03
C ILE A 17 -19.17 -5.60 -21.62
N ARG A 18 -19.85 -4.83 -22.47
CA ARG A 18 -21.11 -5.28 -23.12
C ARG A 18 -20.89 -6.46 -24.07
N GLN A 19 -19.80 -6.50 -24.82
CA GLN A 19 -19.48 -7.63 -25.70
C GLN A 19 -19.07 -8.88 -24.91
N ALA A 20 -18.32 -8.73 -23.82
CA ALA A 20 -17.99 -9.83 -22.91
C ALA A 20 -19.25 -10.48 -22.32
N TYR A 21 -20.16 -9.68 -21.77
CA TYR A 21 -21.46 -10.16 -21.30
C TYR A 21 -22.25 -10.88 -22.41
N ARG A 22 -22.37 -10.28 -23.60
CA ARG A 22 -23.12 -10.86 -24.73
C ARG A 22 -22.51 -12.18 -25.24
N GLN A 23 -21.19 -12.34 -25.21
CA GLN A 23 -20.51 -13.53 -25.73
C GLN A 23 -20.56 -14.71 -24.74
N HIS A 24 -20.52 -14.43 -23.43
CA HIS A 24 -20.41 -15.47 -22.40
C HIS A 24 -21.71 -15.70 -21.60
N GLY A 25 -22.67 -14.78 -21.63
CA GLY A 25 -23.94 -14.86 -20.89
C GLY A 25 -23.83 -14.55 -19.39
N GLU A 26 -22.62 -14.28 -18.88
CA GLU A 26 -22.36 -14.02 -17.46
C GLU A 26 -21.85 -12.58 -17.23
N PRO A 27 -22.20 -11.92 -16.11
CA PRO A 27 -21.71 -10.58 -15.78
C PRO A 27 -20.20 -10.55 -15.53
N VAL A 28 -19.54 -9.52 -16.05
CA VAL A 28 -18.09 -9.36 -16.14
C VAL A 28 -17.47 -9.08 -14.76
N VAL A 29 -16.32 -9.69 -14.46
CA VAL A 29 -15.47 -9.28 -13.35
C VAL A 29 -14.42 -8.29 -13.85
N VAL A 30 -14.30 -7.14 -13.19
CA VAL A 30 -13.29 -6.12 -13.50
C VAL A 30 -12.25 -6.11 -12.39
N LEU A 31 -10.99 -6.40 -12.73
CA LEU A 31 -9.84 -6.25 -11.84
C LEU A 31 -8.94 -5.16 -12.41
N VAL A 32 -8.56 -4.19 -11.58
CA VAL A 32 -7.60 -3.12 -11.94
C VAL A 32 -6.53 -3.09 -10.87
N ASP A 33 -5.28 -3.28 -11.27
CA ASP A 33 -4.12 -3.10 -10.39
C ASP A 33 -3.39 -1.81 -10.77
N GLU A 34 -2.65 -1.25 -9.80
CA GLU A 34 -2.03 0.07 -9.86
C GLU A 34 -2.94 1.18 -10.46
N TYR A 35 -4.21 1.24 -10.02
CA TYR A 35 -5.27 2.10 -10.61
C TYR A 35 -4.90 3.60 -10.67
N ASP A 36 -3.97 4.01 -9.83
CA ASP A 36 -3.53 5.36 -9.51
C ASP A 36 -2.18 5.73 -10.13
N LYS A 37 -1.40 4.75 -10.58
CA LYS A 37 -0.03 4.92 -11.09
C LYS A 37 0.14 6.07 -12.08
N PRO A 38 -0.74 6.29 -13.09
CA PRO A 38 -0.57 7.40 -14.03
C PRO A 38 -0.62 8.79 -13.38
N ILE A 39 -1.23 8.91 -12.19
CA ILE A 39 -1.22 10.15 -11.40
C ILE A 39 0.05 10.22 -10.54
N LEU A 40 0.45 9.09 -9.94
CA LEU A 40 1.66 8.99 -9.10
C LEU A 40 2.95 9.27 -9.88
N ASP A 41 3.07 8.72 -11.08
CA ASP A 41 4.18 8.96 -12.01
C ASP A 41 4.29 10.45 -12.45
N ASN A 42 3.27 11.26 -12.16
CA ASN A 42 3.17 12.68 -12.55
C ASN A 42 2.97 13.65 -11.37
N LEU A 43 3.25 13.25 -10.11
CA LEU A 43 3.13 14.15 -8.95
C LEU A 43 4.03 15.39 -9.02
N THR A 44 5.17 15.30 -9.73
CA THR A 44 6.07 16.44 -9.99
C THR A 44 5.59 17.34 -11.14
N GLN A 45 4.50 16.99 -11.82
CA GLN A 45 3.91 17.72 -12.95
C GLN A 45 2.39 17.86 -12.76
N PRO A 46 1.91 18.73 -11.84
CA PRO A 46 0.51 18.76 -11.39
C PRO A 46 -0.53 18.93 -12.49
N GLU A 47 -0.21 19.63 -13.59
CA GLU A 47 -1.09 19.75 -14.77
C GLU A 47 -1.33 18.39 -15.43
N ILE A 48 -0.28 17.59 -15.65
CA ILE A 48 -0.37 16.24 -16.22
C ILE A 48 -1.03 15.29 -15.20
N GLY A 49 -0.68 15.38 -13.92
CA GLY A 49 -1.36 14.63 -12.86
C GLY A 49 -2.87 14.88 -12.82
N CYS A 50 -3.30 16.13 -13.02
CA CYS A 50 -4.72 16.49 -13.15
C CYS A 50 -5.36 15.91 -14.42
N GLU A 51 -4.69 15.95 -15.58
CA GLU A 51 -5.21 15.34 -16.82
C GLU A 51 -5.36 13.82 -16.68
N MET A 52 -4.33 13.13 -16.15
CA MET A 52 -4.37 11.68 -15.92
C MET A 52 -5.49 11.29 -14.96
N ARG A 53 -5.64 12.02 -13.84
CA ARG A 53 -6.75 11.84 -12.89
C ARG A 53 -8.11 11.99 -13.55
N ASP A 54 -8.31 13.02 -14.37
CA ASP A 54 -9.58 13.28 -15.03
C ASP A 54 -9.89 12.25 -16.13
N GLY A 55 -8.87 11.78 -16.86
CA GLY A 55 -8.97 10.66 -17.78
C GLY A 55 -9.34 9.34 -17.09
N LEU A 56 -8.67 9.02 -15.98
CA LEU A 56 -8.97 7.83 -15.17
C LEU A 56 -10.35 7.88 -14.53
N ARG A 57 -10.80 9.04 -14.02
CA ARG A 57 -12.18 9.25 -13.54
C ARG A 57 -13.19 8.89 -14.64
N ASN A 58 -12.96 9.36 -15.86
CA ASN A 58 -13.84 9.10 -16.99
C ASN A 58 -13.83 7.61 -17.38
N LEU A 59 -12.65 6.97 -17.40
CA LEU A 59 -12.49 5.53 -17.66
C LEU A 59 -13.22 4.67 -16.61
N TYR A 60 -13.00 4.93 -15.32
CA TYR A 60 -13.61 4.11 -14.26
C TYR A 60 -15.12 4.35 -14.13
N SER A 61 -15.63 5.56 -14.44
CA SER A 61 -17.07 5.87 -14.46
C SER A 61 -17.89 4.91 -15.35
N VAL A 62 -17.27 4.33 -16.38
CA VAL A 62 -17.85 3.29 -17.23
C VAL A 62 -18.32 2.07 -16.43
N ILE A 63 -17.59 1.66 -15.39
CA ILE A 63 -17.88 0.45 -14.58
C ILE A 63 -19.27 0.58 -13.94
N LYS A 64 -19.60 1.77 -13.42
CA LYS A 64 -20.94 2.07 -12.88
C LYS A 64 -21.99 2.24 -13.97
N GLY A 65 -21.63 2.84 -15.11
CA GLY A 65 -22.51 2.91 -16.29
C GLY A 65 -22.80 1.55 -16.94
N ALA A 66 -22.13 0.48 -16.51
CA ALA A 66 -22.30 -0.89 -16.97
C ALA A 66 -22.65 -1.86 -15.83
N ASP A 67 -23.17 -1.38 -14.69
CA ASP A 67 -23.48 -2.17 -13.49
C ASP A 67 -24.30 -3.44 -13.77
N ALA A 68 -25.34 -3.35 -14.59
CA ALA A 68 -26.17 -4.48 -15.01
C ALA A 68 -25.40 -5.59 -15.79
N HIS A 69 -24.17 -5.32 -16.22
CA HIS A 69 -23.28 -6.23 -16.93
C HIS A 69 -22.03 -6.60 -16.12
N VAL A 70 -21.86 -6.09 -14.89
CA VAL A 70 -20.65 -6.27 -14.06
C VAL A 70 -21.00 -7.04 -12.78
N ARG A 71 -20.36 -8.20 -12.58
CA ARG A 71 -20.56 -9.04 -11.40
C ARG A 71 -19.95 -8.44 -10.13
N PHE A 72 -18.78 -7.85 -10.30
CA PHE A 72 -17.86 -7.42 -9.25
C PHE A 72 -16.77 -6.52 -9.87
N ALA A 73 -16.30 -5.55 -9.11
CA ALA A 73 -15.11 -4.77 -9.43
C ALA A 73 -14.16 -4.73 -8.22
N PHE A 74 -12.87 -4.91 -8.47
CA PHE A 74 -11.78 -4.78 -7.51
C PHE A 74 -10.73 -3.83 -8.07
N LEU A 75 -10.29 -2.88 -7.25
CA LEU A 75 -9.27 -1.90 -7.60
C LEU A 75 -8.20 -1.87 -6.49
N THR A 76 -6.95 -2.06 -6.90
CA THR A 76 -5.74 -1.95 -6.05
C THR A 76 -4.80 -0.88 -6.61
N GLY A 77 -4.14 -0.14 -5.71
CA GLY A 77 -3.24 0.97 -6.02
C GLY A 77 -2.83 1.68 -4.74
N VAL A 78 -1.55 2.04 -4.61
CA VAL A 78 -0.90 2.37 -3.33
C VAL A 78 -1.51 3.60 -2.62
N SER A 79 -2.03 4.57 -3.38
CA SER A 79 -2.60 5.79 -2.83
C SER A 79 -4.11 5.70 -2.60
N LYS A 80 -4.61 6.63 -1.78
CA LYS A 80 -6.02 6.79 -1.45
C LYS A 80 -6.58 8.08 -2.05
N PHE A 81 -6.49 8.22 -3.37
CA PHE A 81 -7.11 9.33 -4.11
C PHE A 81 -8.58 9.48 -3.70
N SER A 82 -8.93 10.64 -3.17
CA SER A 82 -10.19 10.82 -2.42
C SER A 82 -11.42 10.50 -3.27
N LYS A 83 -12.48 10.01 -2.61
CA LYS A 83 -13.78 9.72 -3.27
C LYS A 83 -14.46 10.96 -3.86
N VAL A 84 -13.96 12.16 -3.57
CA VAL A 84 -14.40 13.43 -4.16
C VAL A 84 -13.80 13.63 -5.55
N ASN A 85 -12.53 13.25 -5.73
CA ASN A 85 -11.75 13.58 -6.94
C ASN A 85 -11.83 12.50 -8.03
N LEU A 86 -11.39 11.27 -7.74
CA LEU A 86 -11.35 10.20 -8.75
C LEU A 86 -12.63 9.36 -8.80
N PHE A 87 -13.20 9.05 -7.63
CA PHE A 87 -14.35 8.14 -7.50
C PHE A 87 -15.69 8.84 -7.27
N SER A 88 -15.80 10.14 -7.56
CA SER A 88 -17.08 10.86 -7.53
C SER A 88 -18.06 10.33 -8.59
N GLY A 89 -17.53 9.87 -9.73
CA GLY A 89 -18.29 9.06 -10.68
C GLY A 89 -18.72 7.70 -10.10
N LEU A 90 -17.90 7.09 -9.23
CA LEU A 90 -17.99 5.70 -8.74
C LEU A 90 -18.40 5.59 -7.26
N ASN A 91 -19.48 6.29 -6.89
CA ASN A 91 -20.02 6.31 -5.52
C ASN A 91 -20.57 4.96 -4.98
N ASN A 92 -20.39 3.85 -5.71
CA ASN A 92 -20.76 2.48 -5.32
C ASN A 92 -19.58 1.64 -4.78
N LEU A 93 -18.36 2.18 -4.69
CA LEU A 93 -17.19 1.48 -4.12
C LEU A 93 -17.21 1.42 -2.57
N LEU A 94 -17.11 0.23 -1.99
CA LEU A 94 -16.66 0.06 -0.60
C LEU A 94 -15.15 0.25 -0.54
N ASP A 95 -14.70 1.14 0.34
CA ASP A 95 -13.28 1.22 0.74
C ASP A 95 -13.06 0.21 1.87
N ILE A 96 -12.13 -0.74 1.68
CA ILE A 96 -11.73 -1.74 2.68
C ILE A 96 -10.32 -1.51 3.22
N THR A 97 -9.66 -0.41 2.84
CA THR A 97 -8.23 -0.18 3.10
C THR A 97 -7.85 -0.36 4.57
N VAL A 98 -8.73 0.03 5.49
CA VAL A 98 -8.58 -0.15 6.95
C VAL A 98 -9.67 -1.07 7.51
N SER A 99 -9.96 -2.16 6.82
CA SER A 99 -10.96 -3.16 7.22
C SER A 99 -10.31 -4.43 7.75
N ALA A 100 -10.45 -4.67 9.05
CA ALA A 100 -9.98 -5.88 9.72
C ALA A 100 -10.39 -7.19 9.02
N GLU A 101 -11.58 -7.26 8.40
CA GLU A 101 -12.07 -8.43 7.64
C GLU A 101 -11.19 -8.78 6.42
N TYR A 102 -10.53 -7.77 5.82
CA TYR A 102 -9.70 -7.92 4.63
C TYR A 102 -8.21 -7.69 4.90
N SER A 103 -7.82 -7.40 6.16
CA SER A 103 -6.44 -7.07 6.57
C SER A 103 -5.36 -8.01 6.04
N ALA A 104 -5.65 -9.31 5.89
CA ALA A 104 -4.71 -10.30 5.39
C ALA A 104 -4.66 -10.48 3.86
N ILE A 105 -5.50 -9.79 3.06
CA ILE A 105 -5.72 -10.13 1.65
C ILE A 105 -4.50 -9.92 0.74
N CYS A 106 -3.57 -9.04 1.11
CA CYS A 106 -2.37 -8.69 0.31
C CYS A 106 -1.06 -9.28 0.87
N GLY A 107 -1.11 -10.28 1.74
CA GLY A 107 0.09 -10.89 2.31
C GLY A 107 -0.10 -12.33 2.76
N TYR A 108 0.95 -12.92 3.34
CA TYR A 108 0.87 -14.22 3.99
C TYR A 108 0.70 -14.04 5.51
N THR A 109 -0.15 -14.86 6.13
CA THR A 109 -0.36 -14.91 7.58
C THR A 109 0.70 -15.76 8.28
N GLU A 110 0.78 -15.71 9.62
CA GLU A 110 1.57 -16.69 10.38
C GLU A 110 1.11 -18.14 10.11
N ALA A 111 -0.20 -18.33 9.86
CA ALA A 111 -0.77 -19.63 9.54
C ALA A 111 -0.34 -20.15 8.16
N ASP A 112 -0.24 -19.29 7.14
CA ASP A 112 0.28 -19.67 5.82
C ASP A 112 1.74 -20.11 5.90
N LEU A 113 2.56 -19.37 6.67
CA LEU A 113 3.96 -19.72 6.92
C LEU A 113 4.10 -21.10 7.59
N ASP A 114 3.27 -21.41 8.59
CA ASP A 114 3.35 -22.66 9.37
C ASP A 114 2.57 -23.85 8.78
N GLN A 115 1.68 -23.65 7.80
CA GLN A 115 0.87 -24.72 7.20
C GLN A 115 1.14 -24.94 5.72
N VAL A 116 1.24 -23.86 4.92
CA VAL A 116 1.44 -23.94 3.47
C VAL A 116 2.93 -24.00 3.15
N PHE A 117 3.72 -23.12 3.78
CA PHE A 117 5.16 -23.01 3.53
C PHE A 117 6.04 -23.83 4.49
N ALA A 118 5.44 -24.67 5.34
CA ALA A 118 6.16 -25.52 6.29
C ALA A 118 7.36 -26.31 5.70
N PRO A 119 7.28 -26.89 4.47
CA PRO A 119 8.42 -27.56 3.85
C PRO A 119 9.60 -26.63 3.51
N GLU A 120 9.33 -25.34 3.26
CA GLU A 120 10.36 -24.36 2.93
C GLU A 120 11.08 -23.81 4.18
N LEU A 121 10.57 -24.06 5.39
CA LEU A 121 11.13 -23.51 6.63
C LEU A 121 12.46 -24.16 7.07
N ASP A 122 12.90 -25.27 6.47
CA ASP A 122 14.11 -25.96 6.91
C ASP A 122 15.37 -25.05 6.82
N GLY A 123 16.20 -25.11 7.86
CA GLY A 123 17.37 -24.23 8.02
C GLY A 123 17.07 -22.74 8.24
N LEU A 124 15.80 -22.31 8.38
CA LEU A 124 15.42 -20.91 8.58
C LEU A 124 14.82 -20.67 9.97
N ASP A 125 15.34 -19.67 10.71
CA ASP A 125 14.72 -19.23 11.97
C ASP A 125 13.45 -18.42 11.71
N ARG A 126 12.29 -18.99 12.09
CA ARG A 126 10.96 -18.35 11.99
C ARG A 126 10.88 -16.99 12.67
N ASN A 127 11.63 -16.73 13.74
CA ASN A 127 11.64 -15.41 14.38
C ASN A 127 12.36 -14.37 13.52
N SER A 128 13.46 -14.75 12.86
CA SER A 128 14.11 -13.93 11.85
C SER A 128 13.19 -13.66 10.65
N ILE A 129 12.43 -14.65 10.15
CA ILE A 129 11.42 -14.40 9.09
C ILE A 129 10.40 -13.35 9.55
N ARG A 130 9.84 -13.52 10.77
CA ARG A 130 8.90 -12.57 11.36
C ARG A 130 9.50 -11.16 11.48
N THR A 131 10.69 -11.04 12.07
CA THR A 131 11.38 -9.75 12.25
C THR A 131 11.73 -9.06 10.94
N TRP A 132 12.13 -9.81 9.91
CA TRP A 132 12.52 -9.24 8.63
C TRP A 132 11.34 -8.82 7.77
N TYR A 133 10.27 -9.64 7.69
CA TYR A 133 9.27 -9.52 6.63
C TYR A 133 7.81 -9.44 7.10
N ASN A 134 7.47 -9.90 8.32
CA ASN A 134 6.12 -9.69 8.88
C ASN A 134 5.98 -8.29 9.45
N GLY A 135 4.81 -7.71 9.27
CA GLY A 135 4.29 -6.70 10.18
C GLY A 135 3.45 -5.61 9.54
N TYR A 136 3.18 -5.70 8.23
CA TYR A 136 2.20 -4.86 7.54
C TYR A 136 0.81 -5.14 8.11
N ASN A 137 0.10 -4.10 8.53
CA ASN A 137 -1.21 -4.20 9.17
C ASN A 137 -2.09 -2.99 8.88
N TRP A 138 -3.33 -3.26 8.47
CA TRP A 138 -4.38 -2.27 8.26
C TRP A 138 -5.62 -2.61 9.11
N THR A 139 -5.46 -2.50 10.44
CA THR A 139 -6.46 -2.73 11.52
C THR A 139 -6.89 -4.19 11.82
N GLY A 140 -6.15 -5.20 11.37
CA GLY A 140 -6.47 -6.61 11.63
C GLY A 140 -5.25 -7.51 11.85
N GLU A 141 -5.16 -8.61 11.11
CA GLU A 141 -4.01 -9.52 11.16
C GLU A 141 -2.81 -8.90 10.43
N ALA A 142 -1.63 -9.01 11.04
CA ALA A 142 -0.39 -8.53 10.46
C ALA A 142 0.21 -9.59 9.52
N VAL A 143 0.58 -9.17 8.31
CA VAL A 143 1.06 -10.07 7.25
C VAL A 143 2.52 -9.84 6.85
N TYR A 144 3.08 -10.93 6.32
CA TYR A 144 4.35 -10.97 5.62
C TYR A 144 4.18 -10.49 4.18
N ASN A 145 5.13 -9.70 3.69
CA ASN A 145 5.26 -9.39 2.27
C ASN A 145 5.49 -10.68 1.45
N PRO A 146 4.62 -11.03 0.48
CA PRO A 146 4.77 -12.25 -0.31
C PRO A 146 6.08 -12.31 -1.10
N PHE A 147 6.54 -11.19 -1.65
CA PHE A 147 7.72 -11.14 -2.50
C PHE A 147 8.99 -11.46 -1.70
N ASP A 148 9.12 -10.86 -0.52
CA ASP A 148 10.28 -11.06 0.37
C ASP A 148 10.34 -12.49 0.90
N VAL A 149 9.19 -13.09 1.22
CA VAL A 149 9.07 -14.47 1.69
C VAL A 149 9.43 -15.48 0.59
N LEU A 150 8.89 -15.31 -0.62
CA LEU A 150 9.20 -16.18 -1.77
C LEU A 150 10.69 -16.10 -2.15
N LEU A 151 11.29 -14.90 -2.09
CA LEU A 151 12.73 -14.73 -2.33
C LEU A 151 13.58 -15.26 -1.18
N LEU A 152 13.16 -15.17 0.08
CA LEU A 152 13.82 -15.86 1.19
C LEU A 152 13.89 -17.38 0.96
N PHE A 153 12.78 -18.02 0.60
CA PHE A 153 12.75 -19.47 0.39
C PHE A 153 13.61 -19.91 -0.81
N LYS A 154 13.55 -19.15 -1.92
CA LYS A 154 14.37 -19.39 -3.12
C LYS A 154 15.87 -19.19 -2.87
N GLU A 155 16.25 -18.07 -2.27
CA GLU A 155 17.66 -17.64 -2.19
C GLU A 155 18.34 -18.01 -0.86
N ARG A 156 17.55 -18.43 0.14
CA ARG A 156 17.97 -18.81 1.51
C ARG A 156 18.80 -17.72 2.22
N LYS A 157 18.44 -16.46 1.99
CA LYS A 157 19.14 -15.26 2.50
C LYS A 157 18.15 -14.19 2.93
N PHE A 158 18.40 -13.63 4.12
CA PHE A 158 17.75 -12.39 4.57
C PHE A 158 18.39 -11.18 3.87
N ARG A 159 17.58 -10.37 3.19
CA ARG A 159 17.96 -9.16 2.44
C ARG A 159 16.81 -8.16 2.46
N ALA A 160 17.02 -6.99 1.85
CA ALA A 160 15.97 -6.01 1.62
C ALA A 160 15.36 -6.20 0.22
N TRP A 161 14.57 -7.26 0.02
CA TRP A 161 14.21 -7.72 -1.34
C TRP A 161 13.26 -6.74 -2.04
N TRP A 162 12.16 -6.36 -1.41
CA TRP A 162 11.23 -5.35 -1.90
C TRP A 162 11.93 -4.00 -2.14
N PHE A 163 12.70 -3.50 -1.17
CA PHE A 163 13.36 -2.20 -1.31
C PHE A 163 14.46 -2.19 -2.39
N GLU A 164 15.22 -3.29 -2.56
CA GLU A 164 16.20 -3.42 -3.64
C GLU A 164 15.54 -3.34 -5.04
N THR A 165 14.26 -3.70 -5.16
CA THR A 165 13.49 -3.58 -6.43
C THR A 165 12.76 -2.26 -6.61
N ALA A 166 12.39 -1.57 -5.52
CA ALA A 166 11.49 -0.41 -5.52
C ALA A 166 12.11 0.81 -4.82
N THR A 167 13.34 1.18 -5.18
CA THR A 167 14.04 2.34 -4.59
C THR A 167 13.21 3.63 -4.75
N PRO A 168 12.72 4.24 -3.66
CA PRO A 168 11.64 5.21 -3.71
C PRO A 168 12.20 6.64 -3.84
N THR A 169 12.83 6.96 -4.97
CA THR A 169 13.56 8.23 -5.18
C THR A 169 12.72 9.46 -4.81
N PHE A 170 11.47 9.53 -5.31
CA PHE A 170 10.50 10.57 -4.97
C PHE A 170 10.25 10.73 -3.46
N LEU A 171 10.09 9.61 -2.72
CA LEU A 171 9.89 9.66 -1.27
C LEU A 171 11.14 10.19 -0.56
N VAL A 172 12.33 9.78 -1.01
CA VAL A 172 13.61 10.25 -0.45
C VAL A 172 13.79 11.76 -0.70
N GLU A 173 13.42 12.25 -1.88
CA GLU A 173 13.42 13.68 -2.22
C GLU A 173 12.44 14.46 -1.32
N VAL A 174 11.16 14.09 -1.31
CA VAL A 174 10.11 14.77 -0.52
C VAL A 174 10.40 14.78 0.98
N LEU A 175 10.91 13.68 1.56
CA LEU A 175 11.28 13.64 2.98
C LEU A 175 12.52 14.49 3.30
N THR A 176 13.40 14.71 2.32
CA THR A 176 14.60 15.55 2.43
C THR A 176 14.24 17.03 2.38
N GLU A 177 13.42 17.45 1.41
CA GLU A 177 12.90 18.82 1.32
C GLU A 177 12.17 19.22 2.60
N ARG A 178 11.34 18.32 3.14
CA ARG A 178 10.62 18.50 4.41
C ARG A 178 11.49 18.45 5.67
N ASN A 179 12.81 18.22 5.53
CA ASN A 179 13.76 18.14 6.65
C ASN A 179 13.31 17.16 7.76
N THR A 180 12.77 16.00 7.36
CA THR A 180 12.00 15.11 8.23
C THR A 180 12.87 14.41 9.28
N TRP A 181 12.46 14.35 10.55
CA TRP A 181 13.28 13.77 11.63
C TRP A 181 13.07 12.25 11.81
N LEU A 182 14.03 11.42 11.35
CA LEU A 182 13.95 9.95 11.36
C LEU A 182 13.40 9.32 12.66
N PRO A 183 13.83 9.72 13.87
CA PRO A 183 13.36 9.09 15.11
C PRO A 183 11.86 9.31 15.41
N ARG A 184 11.18 10.28 14.78
CA ARG A 184 9.72 10.43 14.88
C ARG A 184 8.95 9.56 13.89
N LEU A 185 9.55 9.14 12.77
CA LEU A 185 8.85 8.42 11.71
C LEU A 185 8.17 7.13 12.21
N GLY A 186 8.84 6.37 13.07
CA GLY A 186 8.28 5.16 13.69
C GLY A 186 7.33 5.41 14.88
N GLN A 187 6.90 6.65 15.10
CA GLN A 187 6.05 7.09 16.22
C GLN A 187 5.02 8.16 15.78
N LEU A 188 4.74 8.28 14.48
CA LEU A 188 3.78 9.25 13.97
C LEU A 188 2.35 8.88 14.38
N GLN A 189 1.48 9.90 14.46
CA GLN A 189 0.05 9.73 14.67
C GLN A 189 -0.70 10.44 13.55
N ALA A 190 -1.75 9.81 13.04
CA ALA A 190 -2.59 10.33 11.97
C ALA A 190 -4.05 9.97 12.22
N ASP A 191 -4.98 10.89 11.96
CA ASP A 191 -6.41 10.60 11.99
C ASP A 191 -6.89 9.98 10.65
N ALA A 192 -8.13 9.48 10.65
CA ALA A 192 -8.74 8.84 9.48
C ALA A 192 -8.98 9.78 8.28
N ALA A 193 -9.14 11.09 8.49
CA ALA A 193 -9.27 12.05 7.40
C ALA A 193 -7.90 12.30 6.76
N MET A 194 -6.86 12.51 7.57
CA MET A 194 -5.46 12.64 7.17
C MET A 194 -4.99 11.43 6.34
N LEU A 195 -5.17 10.19 6.83
CA LEU A 195 -4.82 8.99 6.05
C LEU A 195 -5.66 8.83 4.76
N SER A 196 -6.81 9.51 4.66
CA SER A 196 -7.67 9.53 3.47
C SER A 196 -7.49 10.77 2.59
N ALA A 197 -6.56 11.68 2.93
CA ALA A 197 -6.31 12.93 2.24
C ALA A 197 -5.12 12.84 1.28
N PHE A 198 -5.28 12.07 0.20
CA PHE A 198 -4.34 12.14 -0.93
C PHE A 198 -4.77 13.24 -1.91
N ASP A 199 -4.22 14.43 -1.69
CA ASP A 199 -4.31 15.58 -2.60
C ASP A 199 -2.98 15.76 -3.33
N ILE A 200 -3.02 15.99 -4.65
CA ILE A 200 -1.82 16.09 -5.51
C ILE A 200 -0.93 17.24 -5.04
N ASP A 201 -1.56 18.35 -4.61
CA ASP A 201 -0.83 19.56 -4.21
C ASP A 201 -0.26 19.46 -2.77
N HIS A 202 -0.85 18.64 -1.89
CA HIS A 202 -0.61 18.69 -0.43
C HIS A 202 -0.72 17.32 0.30
N ILE A 203 0.00 16.30 -0.16
CA ILE A 203 0.10 15.02 0.57
C ILE A 203 0.90 15.22 1.88
N ASN A 204 0.32 14.95 3.05
CA ASN A 204 1.06 14.99 4.33
C ASN A 204 2.00 13.77 4.49
N THR A 205 3.01 13.89 5.35
CA THR A 205 4.11 12.91 5.44
C THR A 205 3.68 11.56 5.99
N GLU A 206 2.74 11.56 6.94
CA GLU A 206 2.15 10.38 7.57
C GLU A 206 1.36 9.56 6.55
N ALA A 207 0.50 10.23 5.77
CA ALA A 207 -0.31 9.60 4.74
C ALA A 207 0.56 9.09 3.58
N LEU A 208 1.53 9.88 3.12
CA LEU A 208 2.48 9.47 2.10
C LEU A 208 3.25 8.21 2.50
N LEU A 209 3.81 8.17 3.72
CA LEU A 209 4.58 7.03 4.22
C LEU A 209 3.71 5.79 4.45
N TRP A 210 2.47 5.97 4.93
CA TRP A 210 1.54 4.85 5.11
C TRP A 210 1.10 4.27 3.77
N GLN A 211 0.64 5.11 2.83
CA GLN A 211 0.18 4.70 1.50
C GLN A 211 1.30 4.16 0.61
N THR A 212 2.58 4.48 0.87
CA THR A 212 3.70 3.87 0.14
C THR A 212 4.30 2.64 0.84
N GLY A 213 3.62 2.10 1.87
CA GLY A 213 4.04 0.88 2.59
C GLY A 213 5.27 1.06 3.50
N TYR A 214 5.75 2.29 3.70
CA TYR A 214 6.91 2.59 4.54
C TYR A 214 6.57 2.69 6.04
N LEU A 215 5.33 3.03 6.35
CA LEU A 215 4.73 2.92 7.67
C LEU A 215 3.43 2.11 7.60
N THR A 216 3.00 1.59 8.73
CA THR A 216 1.83 0.74 8.86
C THR A 216 1.16 0.97 10.22
N ILE A 217 -0.08 0.50 10.41
CA ILE A 217 -0.83 0.76 11.63
C ILE A 217 -0.30 -0.14 12.77
N ASP A 218 0.21 0.50 13.82
CA ASP A 218 0.57 -0.17 15.07
C ASP A 218 -0.68 -0.42 15.92
N ARG A 219 -1.46 0.66 16.13
CA ARG A 219 -2.65 0.69 16.99
C ARG A 219 -3.67 1.69 16.44
N GLU A 220 -4.94 1.32 16.57
CA GLU A 220 -6.10 2.19 16.37
C GLU A 220 -6.65 2.60 17.74
N GLN A 221 -7.12 3.83 17.89
CA GLN A 221 -7.82 4.34 19.07
C GLN A 221 -8.99 5.24 18.64
N GLN A 222 -10.15 5.09 19.26
CA GLN A 222 -11.25 6.04 19.10
C GLN A 222 -11.09 7.20 20.11
N VAL A 223 -11.02 8.43 19.61
CA VAL A 223 -10.81 9.65 20.41
C VAL A 223 -11.81 10.72 19.94
N PHE A 224 -12.64 11.23 20.86
CA PHE A 224 -13.73 12.19 20.58
C PHE A 224 -14.75 11.79 19.48
N GLY A 225 -14.78 10.51 19.07
CA GLY A 225 -15.64 10.00 17.99
C GLY A 225 -14.94 9.82 16.65
N GLU A 226 -13.66 10.18 16.57
CA GLU A 226 -12.80 9.99 15.40
C GLU A 226 -11.79 8.85 15.64
N TYR A 227 -11.27 8.25 14.58
CA TYR A 227 -10.22 7.24 14.65
C TYR A 227 -8.85 7.89 14.54
N LEU A 228 -8.00 7.66 15.55
CA LEU A 228 -6.60 8.04 15.61
C LEU A 228 -5.73 6.78 15.47
N TYR A 229 -4.82 6.79 14.51
CA TYR A 229 -3.89 5.69 14.26
C TYR A 229 -2.48 6.07 14.74
N GLN A 230 -1.85 5.18 15.49
CA GLN A 230 -0.42 5.20 15.74
C GLN A 230 0.28 4.42 14.62
N LEU A 231 1.27 5.03 13.98
CA LEU A 231 2.03 4.46 12.88
C LEU A 231 3.41 3.96 13.34
N ARG A 232 3.88 2.87 12.74
CA ARG A 232 5.24 2.32 12.91
C ARG A 232 5.80 1.81 11.59
N TYR A 233 7.09 1.51 11.56
CA TYR A 233 7.66 0.70 10.47
C TYR A 233 7.04 -0.72 10.48
N PRO A 234 6.70 -1.31 9.32
CA PRO A 234 6.11 -2.64 9.25
C PRO A 234 7.07 -3.71 9.79
N ASN A 235 8.31 -3.70 9.31
CA ASN A 235 9.31 -4.74 9.59
C ASN A 235 10.73 -4.17 9.63
N ARG A 236 11.73 -5.04 9.86
CA ARG A 236 13.14 -4.65 9.88
C ARG A 236 13.67 -4.21 8.52
N GLU A 237 13.24 -4.84 7.41
CA GLU A 237 13.68 -4.45 6.06
C GLU A 237 13.40 -2.97 5.80
N VAL A 238 12.14 -2.56 5.94
CA VAL A 238 11.68 -1.21 5.59
C VAL A 238 12.34 -0.17 6.49
N TYR A 239 12.43 -0.44 7.80
CA TYR A 239 13.15 0.42 8.74
C TYR A 239 14.62 0.61 8.34
N GLN A 240 15.35 -0.49 8.08
CA GLN A 240 16.79 -0.41 7.77
C GLN A 240 17.03 0.24 6.40
N SER A 241 16.18 -0.02 5.40
CA SER A 241 16.41 0.42 4.02
C SER A 241 16.01 1.87 3.78
N LEU A 242 14.87 2.33 4.33
CA LEU A 242 14.51 3.75 4.29
C LEU A 242 15.51 4.60 5.11
N THR A 243 15.86 4.16 6.32
CA THR A 243 16.86 4.84 7.17
C THR A 243 18.21 4.94 6.46
N ASN A 244 18.70 3.86 5.83
CA ASN A 244 19.96 3.89 5.09
C ASN A 244 19.90 4.81 3.85
N SER A 245 18.76 4.91 3.18
CA SER A 245 18.60 5.73 1.97
C SER A 245 18.49 7.22 2.30
N LEU A 246 17.69 7.59 3.31
CA LEU A 246 17.64 8.97 3.81
C LEU A 246 18.99 9.42 4.40
N LEU A 247 19.67 8.55 5.16
CA LEU A 247 21.04 8.84 5.62
C LEU A 247 22.04 8.99 4.47
N ARG A 248 21.86 8.31 3.33
CA ARG A 248 22.71 8.51 2.14
C ARG A 248 22.40 9.84 1.44
N ALA A 249 21.14 10.23 1.33
CA ALA A 249 20.73 11.50 0.73
C ALA A 249 21.26 12.68 1.56
N TRP A 250 20.99 12.71 2.86
CA TRP A 250 21.45 13.81 3.74
C TRP A 250 22.97 13.76 3.99
N SER A 251 23.59 12.57 3.84
CA SER A 251 25.06 12.44 3.75
C SER A 251 25.59 12.45 2.32
N ALA A 252 24.88 13.02 1.35
CA ALA A 252 25.48 13.51 0.11
C ALA A 252 26.17 14.85 0.40
N ASP A 253 25.45 15.80 1.02
CA ASP A 253 26.03 17.05 1.53
C ASP A 253 27.05 16.81 2.65
N ALA A 254 26.74 15.91 3.59
CA ALA A 254 27.64 15.59 4.71
C ALA A 254 28.69 14.49 4.40
N GLN A 255 28.91 14.13 3.12
CA GLN A 255 29.80 13.01 2.77
C GLN A 255 31.28 13.25 3.10
N ALA A 256 31.67 14.50 3.35
CA ALA A 256 33.00 14.87 3.83
C ALA A 256 33.32 14.44 5.28
N VAL A 257 32.33 13.97 6.07
CA VAL A 257 32.48 13.88 7.55
C VAL A 257 32.14 12.51 8.18
N LEU A 258 31.14 11.76 7.67
CA LEU A 258 30.54 10.65 8.43
C LEU A 258 31.15 9.26 8.18
N SER A 259 31.95 8.79 9.15
CA SER A 259 32.60 7.47 9.12
C SER A 259 31.65 6.29 9.44
N LEU A 260 32.09 5.07 9.07
CA LEU A 260 31.33 3.83 9.24
C LEU A 260 30.94 3.51 10.70
N ALA A 261 31.68 4.05 11.67
CA ALA A 261 31.42 3.88 13.10
C ALA A 261 30.16 4.63 13.57
N ALA A 262 29.86 5.79 12.99
CA ALA A 262 28.65 6.56 13.31
C ALA A 262 27.38 5.80 12.91
N LYS A 263 27.38 5.22 11.70
CA LYS A 263 26.25 4.44 11.15
C LYS A 263 25.88 3.24 12.05
N ARG A 264 26.86 2.59 12.69
CA ARG A 264 26.62 1.48 13.64
C ARG A 264 25.97 1.90 14.96
N ARG A 265 26.14 3.14 15.43
CA ARG A 265 25.57 3.59 16.72
C ARG A 265 24.07 3.92 16.66
N LEU A 266 23.56 4.31 15.49
CA LEU A 266 22.16 4.73 15.33
C LEU A 266 21.14 3.57 15.27
N ILE A 267 21.59 2.35 14.96
CA ILE A 267 20.72 1.20 14.60
C ILE A 267 20.49 0.25 15.80
N ALA A 268 21.17 0.46 16.93
CA ALA A 268 21.32 -0.53 18.00
C ALA A 268 20.12 -0.82 18.94
N PRO A 269 19.25 0.13 19.38
CA PRO A 269 18.47 -0.10 20.62
C PRO A 269 17.07 -0.74 20.51
N ILE A 270 16.46 -0.84 19.32
CA ILE A 270 14.99 -1.00 19.18
C ILE A 270 14.57 -2.47 18.99
N SER A 271 14.90 -3.35 19.94
CA SER A 271 14.85 -4.81 19.70
C SER A 271 13.97 -5.65 20.63
N THR A 272 13.26 -5.07 21.61
CA THR A 272 13.02 -5.81 22.87
C THR A 272 11.64 -5.70 23.54
N GLU A 273 10.62 -5.08 22.92
CA GLU A 273 9.35 -4.82 23.65
C GLU A 273 8.08 -4.83 22.77
N PHE A 274 7.54 -6.03 22.45
CA PHE A 274 6.23 -6.22 21.81
C PHE A 274 5.61 -7.59 22.19
N ALA A 275 4.59 -7.61 23.06
CA ALA A 275 3.71 -8.78 23.30
C ALA A 275 2.47 -8.43 24.16
N TYR A 276 1.24 -8.60 23.64
CA TYR A 276 0.17 -9.50 24.18
C TYR A 276 -1.19 -9.41 23.43
N ASN A 277 -1.71 -10.58 23.03
CA ASN A 277 -3.09 -11.08 22.74
C ASN A 277 -4.30 -10.09 22.69
N MET A 278 -5.13 -10.05 21.62
CA MET A 278 -6.24 -10.97 21.21
C MET A 278 -7.46 -11.02 22.18
N THR A 279 -8.75 -11.06 21.77
CA THR A 279 -9.38 -12.09 20.89
C THR A 279 -10.80 -11.72 20.32
N THR A 280 -10.91 -11.51 19.00
CA THR A 280 -11.88 -12.07 17.98
C THR A 280 -13.43 -11.90 18.04
N VAL A 281 -14.06 -11.98 16.82
CA VAL A 281 -15.50 -12.22 16.42
C VAL A 281 -16.31 -10.96 16.01
N ARG A 282 -17.17 -10.85 14.94
CA ARG A 282 -17.54 -11.50 13.63
C ARG A 282 -18.62 -10.58 12.94
N ILE A 283 -19.22 -10.73 11.73
CA ILE A 283 -18.96 -11.12 10.30
C ILE A 283 -20.30 -10.86 9.51
N ASP A 284 -20.29 -10.46 8.21
CA ASP A 284 -21.10 -11.03 7.08
C ASP A 284 -21.34 -10.11 5.82
N ARG A 285 -20.69 -10.49 4.70
CA ARG A 285 -21.01 -10.46 3.25
C ARG A 285 -21.49 -9.22 2.42
N THR A 286 -20.90 -9.20 1.21
CA THR A 286 -21.36 -8.65 -0.11
C THR A 286 -21.30 -7.14 -0.37
N ARG A 287 -20.15 -6.65 -0.88
CA ARG A 287 -19.96 -5.37 -1.59
C ARG A 287 -18.88 -5.49 -2.68
N SER A 288 -18.75 -4.49 -3.57
CA SER A 288 -17.59 -4.31 -4.48
C SER A 288 -16.52 -3.47 -3.80
N VAL A 289 -15.24 -3.77 -4.06
CA VAL A 289 -14.16 -3.60 -3.07
C VAL A 289 -12.99 -2.77 -3.62
N PHE A 290 -12.44 -1.87 -2.80
CA PHE A 290 -11.30 -1.00 -3.09
C PHE A 290 -10.28 -1.07 -1.95
N MET A 291 -9.00 -1.28 -2.27
CA MET A 291 -7.91 -1.32 -1.28
C MET A 291 -6.67 -0.56 -1.77
N ALA A 292 -6.10 0.27 -0.90
CA ALA A 292 -4.70 0.67 -0.99
C ALA A 292 -3.81 -0.28 -0.16
N PRO A 293 -2.77 -0.92 -0.74
CA PRO A 293 -1.76 -1.65 0.01
C PRO A 293 -0.74 -0.71 0.68
#